data_AF-A0AA95GE91-F1
#
_entry.id   AF-A0AA95GE91-F1
#
_cell.length_a   1.000
_cell.length_b   1.000
_cell.length_c   1.000
_cell.angle_alpha   90.00
_cell.angle_beta   90.00
_cell.angle_gamma   90.00
#
_symmetry.space_group_name_H-M   'P 1'
#
loop_
_entity.id
_entity.type
_entity.pdbx_description
1 polymer ?
#
loop_
_entity_poly.entity_id
_entity_poly.type
_entity_poly.pdbx_seq_one_letter_code
_entity_poly.pdbx_strand_id
1 'polypeptide(L)'
;MDFKFLAFPCLLFTTECFAIPEIFISNRTTNPIKITYNYLKHNTYLSDNHTILNPNQTYGGETRRYVINNNYLIELIDTHIECSWLHTLGIKHPNGWGIKLNINYNEIITICANKYNVFDNKNHASIEYFQDESGVEKIIFRNIGWWVQNDKFPIEKEIILNSLKNEYSPYWMNMFLYYGDKIENSSIPKIREYAGY
;
A
#
# COMPACT_ATOMS: atom_id res chain seq x y z
N MET A 1 35.84 -15.56 -21.71
CA MET A 1 34.41 -15.30 -21.95
C MET A 1 33.96 -14.34 -20.87
N ASP A 2 33.78 -13.08 -21.25
CA ASP A 2 33.67 -11.95 -20.35
C ASP A 2 32.33 -11.89 -19.62
N PHE A 3 32.35 -12.04 -18.30
CA PHE A 3 31.20 -11.81 -17.42
C PHE A 3 30.65 -10.37 -17.43
N LYS A 4 31.29 -9.45 -18.19
CA LYS A 4 30.97 -8.02 -18.21
C LYS A 4 29.66 -7.68 -18.94
N PHE A 5 29.17 -8.55 -19.84
CA PHE A 5 27.95 -8.29 -20.62
C PHE A 5 26.64 -8.76 -19.94
N LEU A 6 26.72 -9.57 -18.87
CA LEU A 6 25.55 -10.03 -18.13
C LEU A 6 25.14 -9.08 -16.99
N ALA A 7 26.03 -8.18 -16.55
CA ALA A 7 25.72 -7.23 -15.48
C ALA A 7 24.74 -6.13 -15.92
N PHE A 8 24.78 -5.73 -17.19
CA PHE A 8 23.97 -4.63 -17.72
C PHE A 8 22.46 -4.96 -17.81
N PRO A 9 22.04 -6.14 -18.33
CA PRO A 9 20.63 -6.55 -18.26
C PRO A 9 20.15 -6.72 -16.82
N CYS A 10 20.97 -7.27 -15.92
CA CYS A 10 20.60 -7.43 -14.51
C CYS A 10 20.37 -6.09 -13.80
N LEU A 11 21.14 -5.04 -14.14
CA LEU A 11 20.92 -3.67 -13.68
C LEU A 11 19.62 -3.04 -14.23
N LEU A 12 19.17 -3.46 -15.42
CA LEU A 12 17.93 -2.97 -16.03
C LEU A 12 16.68 -3.60 -15.38
N PHE A 13 16.72 -4.90 -15.06
CA PHE A 13 15.61 -5.61 -14.39
C PHE A 13 15.30 -5.10 -12.98
N THR A 14 16.29 -4.54 -12.28
CA THR A 14 16.05 -3.97 -10.94
C THR A 14 15.28 -2.65 -10.98
N THR A 15 15.12 -2.04 -12.16
CA THR A 15 14.48 -0.74 -12.27
C THR A 15 12.96 -0.78 -12.29
N GLU A 16 12.31 -1.90 -12.59
CA GLU A 16 10.85 -2.00 -12.56
C GLU A 16 10.32 -2.23 -11.13
N CYS A 17 9.14 -1.68 -10.79
CA CYS A 17 8.38 -2.14 -9.62
C CYS A 17 7.39 -3.20 -10.09
N PHE A 18 7.63 -4.44 -9.71
CA PHE A 18 6.73 -5.56 -10.03
C PHE A 18 6.27 -6.30 -8.77
N ALA A 19 6.78 -5.93 -7.59
CA ALA A 19 6.38 -6.51 -6.32
C ALA A 19 5.24 -5.71 -5.68
N ILE A 20 4.47 -6.37 -4.82
CA ILE A 20 3.42 -5.72 -4.01
C ILE A 20 4.08 -4.60 -3.19
N PRO A 21 3.49 -3.38 -3.15
CA PRO A 21 4.00 -2.29 -2.32
C PRO A 21 4.18 -2.73 -0.86
N GLU A 22 5.28 -2.32 -0.25
CA GLU A 22 5.53 -2.54 1.16
C GLU A 22 4.97 -1.35 1.96
N ILE A 23 4.11 -1.68 2.93
CA ILE A 23 3.36 -0.67 3.67
C ILE A 23 3.68 -0.78 5.14
N PHE A 24 4.06 0.36 5.71
CA PHE A 24 4.38 0.50 7.13
C PHE A 24 3.22 1.15 7.85
N ILE A 25 2.62 0.46 8.81
CA ILE A 25 1.54 1.00 9.64
C ILE A 25 2.12 1.32 11.01
N SER A 26 2.08 2.59 11.41
CA SER A 26 2.57 3.05 12.71
C SER A 26 1.44 3.51 13.60
N ASN A 27 1.47 3.12 14.87
CA ASN A 27 0.57 3.65 15.90
C ASN A 27 1.21 4.87 16.56
N ARG A 28 0.63 6.05 16.33
CA ARG A 28 1.04 7.32 16.95
C ARG A 28 0.04 7.81 18.00
N THR A 29 -0.90 6.95 18.41
CA THR A 29 -1.85 7.24 19.48
C THR A 29 -1.26 6.87 20.85
N THR A 30 -1.99 7.22 21.91
CA THR A 30 -1.67 6.83 23.29
C THR A 30 -2.18 5.42 23.64
N ASN A 31 -3.05 4.84 22.83
CA ASN A 31 -3.68 3.54 23.08
C ASN A 31 -3.21 2.47 22.08
N PRO A 32 -3.25 1.17 22.42
CA PRO A 32 -3.01 0.14 21.42
C PRO A 32 -4.08 0.16 20.32
N ILE A 33 -3.67 -0.11 19.07
CA ILE A 33 -4.60 -0.33 17.96
C ILE A 33 -4.56 -1.79 17.52
N LYS A 34 -5.70 -2.32 17.10
CA LYS A 34 -5.80 -3.65 16.51
C LYS A 34 -5.67 -3.55 15.00
N ILE A 35 -4.68 -4.23 14.43
CA ILE A 35 -4.55 -4.40 12.99
C ILE A 35 -4.87 -5.86 12.67
N THR A 36 -5.80 -6.06 11.74
CA THR A 36 -6.11 -7.37 11.16
C THR A 36 -5.70 -7.36 9.70
N TYR A 37 -5.02 -8.40 9.25
CA TYR A 37 -4.58 -8.52 7.87
C TYR A 37 -4.40 -9.99 7.50
N ASN A 38 -4.37 -10.27 6.20
CA ASN A 38 -4.02 -11.59 5.67
C ASN A 38 -2.70 -11.51 4.92
N TYR A 39 -1.82 -12.48 5.15
CA TYR A 39 -0.65 -12.69 4.31
C TYR A 39 -0.97 -13.71 3.22
N LEU A 40 -0.60 -13.38 2.00
CA LEU A 40 -0.58 -14.34 0.89
C LEU A 40 0.70 -15.17 1.02
N LYS A 41 0.60 -16.42 1.50
CA LYS A 41 1.74 -17.35 1.56
C LYS A 41 1.39 -18.63 0.79
N HIS A 42 2.17 -18.95 -0.25
CA HIS A 42 1.97 -20.15 -1.09
C HIS A 42 0.56 -20.30 -1.69
N ASN A 43 -0.08 -19.20 -2.13
CA ASN A 43 -1.44 -19.18 -2.68
C ASN A 43 -2.53 -19.73 -1.72
N THR A 44 -2.21 -19.90 -0.44
CA THR A 44 -3.15 -20.24 0.61
C THR A 44 -3.26 -19.08 1.59
N TYR A 45 -4.48 -18.59 1.78
CA TYR A 45 -4.75 -17.63 2.83
C TYR A 45 -4.65 -18.37 4.16
N LEU A 46 -3.58 -18.12 4.90
CA LEU A 46 -3.47 -18.57 6.28
C LEU A 46 -4.30 -17.62 7.15
N SER A 47 -5.01 -18.22 8.12
CA SER A 47 -5.84 -17.64 9.19
C SER A 47 -5.66 -16.14 9.49
N ASP A 48 -6.77 -15.46 9.79
CA ASP A 48 -6.84 -14.07 10.24
C ASP A 48 -5.69 -13.75 11.21
N ASN A 49 -4.69 -12.99 10.74
CA ASN A 49 -3.62 -12.54 11.62
C ASN A 49 -4.05 -11.24 12.26
N HIS A 50 -4.08 -11.25 13.59
CA HIS A 50 -4.31 -10.06 14.40
C HIS A 50 -3.00 -9.67 15.07
N THR A 51 -2.62 -8.41 14.91
CA THR A 51 -1.51 -7.81 15.67
C THR A 51 -2.03 -6.63 16.45
N ILE A 52 -1.71 -6.59 17.75
CA ILE A 52 -1.93 -5.42 18.59
C ILE A 52 -0.68 -4.56 18.46
N LEU A 53 -0.84 -3.36 17.90
CA LEU A 53 0.24 -2.41 17.73
C LEU A 53 0.18 -1.42 18.91
N ASN A 54 1.13 -1.54 19.85
CA ASN A 54 1.23 -0.62 20.98
C ASN A 54 1.67 0.78 20.52
N PRO A 55 1.50 1.83 21.35
CA PRO A 55 1.98 3.17 21.04
C PRO A 55 3.43 3.19 20.57
N ASN A 56 3.70 3.98 19.53
CA ASN A 56 5.00 4.13 18.86
C ASN A 56 5.57 2.88 18.19
N GLN A 57 4.79 1.80 18.08
CA GLN A 57 5.19 0.64 17.29
C GLN A 57 4.83 0.82 15.82
N THR A 58 5.60 0.14 14.97
CA THR A 58 5.38 0.08 13.52
C THR A 58 5.35 -1.37 13.10
N TYR A 59 4.37 -1.69 12.27
CA TYR A 59 4.25 -2.97 11.58
C TYR A 59 4.62 -2.75 10.12
N GLY A 60 5.54 -3.56 9.59
CA GLY A 60 5.84 -3.62 8.16
C GLY A 60 5.26 -4.90 7.57
N GLY A 61 4.55 -4.80 6.45
CA GLY A 61 4.00 -5.97 5.80
C GLY A 61 3.69 -5.78 4.32
N GLU A 62 3.71 -6.89 3.60
CA GLU A 62 3.48 -6.97 2.16
C GLU A 62 2.05 -7.46 1.88
N THR A 63 1.07 -6.62 2.18
CA THR A 63 -0.34 -6.91 1.87
C THR A 63 -1.05 -5.64 1.44
N ARG A 64 -2.12 -5.80 0.66
CA ARG A 64 -2.89 -4.67 0.11
C ARG A 64 -4.06 -4.30 1.00
N ARG A 65 -4.42 -5.15 1.97
CA ARG A 65 -5.64 -4.98 2.75
C ARG A 65 -5.41 -5.13 4.24
N TYR A 66 -5.95 -4.18 4.99
CA TYR A 66 -5.86 -4.11 6.43
C TYR A 66 -7.21 -3.71 7.02
N VAL A 67 -7.48 -4.17 8.24
CA VAL A 67 -8.57 -3.66 9.05
C VAL A 67 -8.00 -3.06 10.32
N ILE A 68 -8.28 -1.78 10.56
CA ILE A 68 -7.83 -1.05 11.76
C ILE A 68 -9.02 -0.90 12.73
N ASN A 69 -8.84 -1.35 13.98
CA ASN A 69 -9.80 -1.26 15.08
C ASN A 69 -11.21 -1.79 14.74
N ASN A 70 -11.32 -2.72 13.79
CA ASN A 70 -12.59 -3.20 13.22
C ASN A 70 -13.45 -2.08 12.58
N ASN A 71 -12.91 -0.88 12.37
CA ASN A 71 -13.66 0.31 11.98
C ASN A 71 -13.34 0.79 10.55
N TYR A 72 -12.15 0.43 10.05
CA TYR A 72 -11.61 0.95 8.81
C TYR A 72 -11.07 -0.20 7.98
N LEU A 73 -11.75 -0.49 6.86
CA LEU A 73 -11.28 -1.37 5.81
C LEU A 73 -10.35 -0.57 4.89
N ILE A 74 -9.05 -0.76 5.05
CA ILE A 74 -8.01 -0.07 4.31
C ILE A 74 -7.56 -0.95 3.15
N GLU A 75 -7.73 -0.48 1.92
CA GLU A 75 -7.23 -1.14 0.71
C GLU A 75 -6.26 -0.23 -0.03
N LEU A 76 -5.16 -0.80 -0.48
CA LEU A 76 -4.08 -0.14 -1.20
C LEU A 76 -3.95 -0.75 -2.58
N ILE A 77 -4.09 0.08 -3.61
CA ILE A 77 -4.09 -0.35 -5.01
C ILE A 77 -2.94 0.36 -5.73
N ASP A 78 -2.03 -0.43 -6.31
CA ASP A 78 -1.07 0.09 -7.27
C ASP A 78 -1.81 0.48 -8.55
N THR A 79 -1.74 1.77 -8.90
CA THR A 79 -2.41 2.30 -10.09
C THR A 79 -1.67 2.00 -11.38
N HIS A 80 -0.41 1.58 -11.30
CA HIS A 80 0.51 1.52 -12.43
C HIS A 80 0.63 2.84 -13.21
N ILE A 81 0.42 3.97 -12.53
CA ILE A 81 0.70 5.30 -13.07
C ILE A 81 2.06 5.75 -12.51
N GLU A 82 3.07 5.82 -13.37
CA GLU A 82 4.41 6.33 -13.03
C GLU A 82 4.34 7.77 -12.49
N CYS A 83 4.93 8.02 -11.32
CA CYS A 83 4.95 9.32 -10.64
C CYS A 83 6.36 9.78 -10.21
N SER A 84 7.38 8.93 -10.39
CA SER A 84 8.78 9.29 -10.18
C SER A 84 9.65 8.44 -11.09
N TRP A 85 10.75 9.00 -11.56
CA TRP A 85 11.72 8.32 -12.42
C TRP A 85 13.16 8.70 -12.14
N LEU A 86 14.06 7.83 -12.58
CA LEU A 86 15.50 8.06 -12.57
C LEU A 86 16.05 7.96 -13.99
N HIS A 87 17.04 8.79 -14.29
CA HIS A 87 17.81 8.68 -15.53
C HIS A 87 19.11 7.91 -15.24
N THR A 88 19.27 6.76 -15.86
CA THR A 88 20.54 6.02 -15.85
C THR A 88 21.03 5.92 -17.28
N LEU A 89 22.24 6.45 -17.53
CA LEU A 89 22.87 6.46 -18.88
C LEU A 89 21.97 7.04 -19.98
N GLY A 90 21.15 8.05 -19.65
CA GLY A 90 20.24 8.71 -20.58
C GLY A 90 18.89 8.01 -20.79
N ILE A 91 18.66 6.85 -20.18
CA ILE A 91 17.38 6.11 -20.24
C ILE A 91 16.55 6.45 -19.00
N LYS A 92 15.25 6.70 -19.19
CA LYS A 92 14.28 6.98 -18.11
C LYS A 92 13.74 5.66 -17.55
N HIS A 93 13.81 5.51 -16.24
CA HIS A 93 13.34 4.33 -15.51
C HIS A 93 12.33 4.71 -14.43
N PRO A 94 11.19 4.02 -14.31
CA PRO A 94 10.25 4.23 -13.20
C PRO A 94 10.94 4.01 -11.85
N ASN A 95 10.74 4.93 -10.92
CA ASN A 95 11.22 4.85 -9.54
C ASN A 95 10.10 4.96 -8.50
N GLY A 96 8.89 5.33 -8.94
CA GLY A 96 7.72 5.39 -8.11
C GLY A 96 6.43 5.31 -8.90
N TRP A 97 5.39 4.83 -8.22
CA TRP A 97 4.07 4.62 -8.78
C TRP A 97 3.00 5.21 -7.88
N GLY A 98 1.87 5.59 -8.47
CA GLY A 98 0.70 6.03 -7.73
C GLY A 98 0.12 4.88 -6.91
N ILE A 99 0.07 5.04 -5.59
CA ILE A 99 -0.62 4.13 -4.68
C ILE A 99 -1.91 4.78 -4.22
N LYS A 100 -3.03 4.16 -4.62
CA LYS A 100 -4.37 4.58 -4.25
C LYS A 100 -4.74 3.99 -2.90
N LEU A 101 -5.24 4.85 -2.02
CA LEU A 101 -5.80 4.48 -0.72
C LEU A 101 -7.32 4.53 -0.80
N ASN A 102 -7.93 3.37 -0.56
CA ASN A 102 -9.36 3.23 -0.33
C ASN A 102 -9.62 3.00 1.16
N ILE A 103 -10.63 3.67 1.71
CA ILE A 103 -11.12 3.44 3.07
C ILE A 103 -12.60 3.13 2.98
N ASN A 104 -13.02 1.99 3.51
CA ASN A 104 -14.41 1.57 3.52
C ASN A 104 -15.02 1.57 2.09
N TYR A 105 -14.24 1.06 1.13
CA TYR A 105 -14.54 0.99 -0.31
C TYR A 105 -14.61 2.33 -1.05
N ASN A 106 -14.35 3.45 -0.38
CA ASN A 106 -14.29 4.77 -1.01
C ASN A 106 -12.84 5.13 -1.35
N GLU A 107 -12.61 5.59 -2.57
CA GLU A 107 -11.34 6.19 -2.96
C GLU A 107 -11.12 7.49 -2.21
N ILE A 108 -10.05 7.57 -1.43
CA ILE A 108 -9.73 8.74 -0.60
C ILE A 108 -8.67 9.61 -1.27
N ILE A 109 -7.55 9.00 -1.67
CA ILE A 109 -6.42 9.70 -2.28
C ILE A 109 -5.53 8.73 -3.05
N THR A 110 -4.74 9.24 -3.98
CA THR A 110 -3.58 8.54 -4.54
C THR A 110 -2.33 9.35 -4.19
N ILE A 111 -1.30 8.69 -3.64
CA ILE A 111 0.01 9.31 -3.39
C ILE A 111 1.05 8.75 -4.34
N CYS A 112 2.14 9.49 -4.54
CA CYS A 112 3.32 8.93 -5.19
C CYS A 112 4.16 8.15 -4.17
N ALA A 113 4.28 6.83 -4.31
CA ALA A 113 5.15 6.02 -3.47
C ALA A 113 6.37 5.55 -4.27
N ASN A 114 7.55 5.68 -3.67
CA ASN A 114 8.81 5.40 -4.34
C ASN A 114 9.52 4.19 -3.76
N LYS A 115 10.47 3.68 -4.52
CA LYS A 115 11.53 2.78 -4.07
C LYS A 115 12.46 3.46 -3.04
N TYR A 116 13.08 2.70 -2.14
CA TYR A 116 14.16 3.24 -1.31
C TYR A 116 15.45 3.47 -2.08
N ASN A 117 15.69 2.68 -3.12
CA ASN A 117 16.86 2.77 -3.98
C ASN A 117 16.60 2.10 -5.33
N VAL A 118 17.55 2.24 -6.26
CA VAL A 118 17.43 1.74 -7.65
C VAL A 118 17.30 0.22 -7.74
N PHE A 119 17.75 -0.51 -6.72
CA PHE A 119 17.71 -1.97 -6.68
C PHE A 119 16.48 -2.55 -5.99
N ASP A 120 15.72 -1.68 -5.33
CA ASP A 120 14.47 -2.04 -4.68
C ASP A 120 13.44 -2.40 -5.74
N ASN A 121 12.66 -3.44 -5.49
CA ASN A 121 11.59 -3.87 -6.40
C ASN A 121 10.20 -3.49 -5.89
N LYS A 122 10.11 -2.86 -4.71
CA LYS A 122 8.87 -2.43 -4.06
C LYS A 122 8.81 -0.91 -3.95
N ASN A 123 7.60 -0.39 -4.06
CA ASN A 123 7.29 0.95 -3.61
C ASN A 123 7.00 0.91 -2.11
N HIS A 124 7.39 1.98 -1.40
CA HIS A 124 7.26 2.07 0.04
C HIS A 124 6.38 3.24 0.43
N ALA A 125 5.37 2.96 1.24
CA ALA A 125 4.53 3.98 1.84
C ALA A 125 4.27 3.68 3.32
N SER A 126 3.89 4.69 4.09
CA SER A 126 3.45 4.52 5.46
C SER A 126 2.06 5.11 5.71
N ILE A 127 1.34 4.45 6.62
CA ILE A 127 0.09 4.90 7.20
C ILE A 127 0.35 5.10 8.70
N GLU A 128 0.29 6.34 9.15
CA GLU A 128 0.45 6.66 10.56
C GLU A 128 -0.90 7.00 11.17
N TYR A 129 -1.33 6.21 12.16
CA TYR A 129 -2.61 6.36 12.82
C TYR A 129 -2.47 7.23 14.07
N PHE A 130 -3.24 8.33 14.12
CA PHE A 130 -3.25 9.29 15.22
C PHE A 130 -4.66 9.39 15.82
N GLN A 131 -4.68 9.76 17.10
CA GLN A 131 -5.88 10.17 17.81
C GLN A 131 -5.48 11.39 18.63
N ASP A 132 -6.14 12.52 18.39
CA ASP A 132 -5.89 13.72 19.18
C ASP A 132 -6.59 13.66 20.55
N GLU A 133 -6.31 14.66 21.39
CA GLU A 133 -6.92 14.78 22.72
C GLU A 133 -8.44 14.98 22.67
N SER A 134 -8.97 15.44 21.53
CA SER A 134 -10.41 15.60 21.28
C SER A 134 -11.07 14.30 20.80
N GLY A 135 -10.31 13.22 20.64
CA GLY A 135 -10.78 11.92 20.15
C GLY A 135 -10.94 11.85 18.62
N VAL A 136 -10.44 12.85 17.88
CA VAL A 136 -10.42 12.83 16.41
C VAL A 136 -9.37 11.84 15.95
N GLU A 137 -9.81 10.85 15.17
CA GLU A 137 -8.98 9.83 14.56
C GLU A 137 -8.54 10.34 13.18
N LYS A 138 -7.24 10.26 12.89
CA LYS A 138 -6.71 10.64 11.58
C LYS A 138 -5.60 9.69 11.15
N ILE A 139 -5.41 9.58 9.84
CA ILE A 139 -4.22 8.95 9.28
C ILE A 139 -3.40 9.94 8.47
N ILE A 140 -2.09 9.77 8.50
CA ILE A 140 -1.17 10.37 7.54
C ILE A 140 -0.69 9.26 6.62
N PHE A 141 -1.06 9.36 5.34
CA PHE A 141 -0.59 8.45 4.30
C PHE A 141 0.52 9.11 3.50
N ARG A 142 1.72 8.55 3.51
CA ARG A 142 2.90 9.19 2.91
C ARG A 142 3.86 8.23 2.23
N ASN A 143 4.60 8.78 1.29
CA ASN A 143 5.78 8.18 0.71
C ASN A 143 6.88 8.12 1.76
N ILE A 144 7.58 7.00 1.83
CA ILE A 144 8.79 6.88 2.64
C ILE A 144 10.00 6.46 1.81
N GLY A 145 9.83 6.27 0.50
CA GLY A 145 10.91 5.99 -0.43
C GLY A 145 11.79 7.20 -0.73
N TRP A 146 12.85 6.98 -1.51
CA TRP A 146 13.85 7.98 -1.86
C TRP A 146 13.50 8.71 -3.17
N TRP A 147 14.16 9.84 -3.44
CA TRP A 147 14.01 10.65 -4.66
C TRP A 147 12.58 11.00 -5.02
N VAL A 148 12.00 11.87 -4.21
CA VAL A 148 10.62 12.31 -4.37
C VAL A 148 10.51 13.34 -5.48
N GLN A 149 9.92 12.93 -6.60
CA GLN A 149 9.41 13.84 -7.62
C GLN A 149 7.91 14.02 -7.34
N ASN A 150 7.44 15.26 -7.40
CA ASN A 150 6.09 15.63 -6.95
C ASN A 150 5.30 16.24 -8.11
N ASP A 151 5.25 15.51 -9.23
CA ASP A 151 4.72 16.02 -10.50
C ASP A 151 3.26 15.63 -10.75
N LYS A 152 2.83 14.43 -10.33
CA LYS A 152 1.47 13.89 -10.59
C LYS A 152 0.62 13.65 -9.37
N PHE A 153 1.20 13.15 -8.29
CA PHE A 153 0.48 12.81 -7.05
C PHE A 153 1.21 13.41 -5.85
N PRO A 154 0.48 13.82 -4.80
CA PRO A 154 1.10 14.27 -3.57
C PRO A 154 1.92 13.15 -2.92
N ILE A 155 2.89 13.54 -2.12
CA ILE A 155 3.80 12.60 -1.45
C ILE A 155 3.33 12.26 -0.04
N GLU A 156 2.38 13.04 0.46
CA GLU A 156 1.78 12.90 1.76
C GLU A 156 0.35 13.47 1.73
N LYS A 157 -0.55 12.83 2.47
CA LYS A 157 -1.89 13.34 2.72
C LYS A 157 -2.34 13.01 4.14
N GLU A 158 -2.81 14.02 4.86
CA GLU A 158 -3.57 13.84 6.10
C GLU A 158 -5.06 13.64 5.78
N ILE A 159 -5.67 12.65 6.46
CA ILE A 159 -7.07 12.24 6.27
C ILE A 159 -7.72 12.11 7.64
N ILE A 160 -8.81 12.86 7.86
CA ILE A 160 -9.65 12.73 9.05
C ILE A 160 -10.59 11.55 8.87
N LEU A 161 -10.64 10.64 9.85
CA LEU A 161 -11.36 9.37 9.74
C LEU A 161 -12.75 9.38 10.36
N ASN A 162 -13.07 10.32 11.26
CA ASN A 162 -14.31 10.28 12.04
C ASN A 162 -15.58 10.17 11.18
N SER A 163 -15.62 10.80 10.00
CA SER A 163 -16.75 10.73 9.06
C SER A 163 -16.83 9.40 8.30
N LEU A 164 -15.75 8.63 8.27
CA LEU A 164 -15.64 7.35 7.57
C LEU A 164 -15.87 6.16 8.52
N LYS A 165 -15.90 6.38 9.84
CA LYS A 165 -15.97 5.32 10.85
C LYS A 165 -17.20 4.46 10.70
N ASN A 166 -17.01 3.14 10.61
CA ASN A 166 -18.08 2.17 10.54
C ASN A 166 -17.66 0.86 11.22
N GLU A 167 -18.45 0.34 12.16
CA GLU A 167 -18.11 -0.88 12.87
C GLU A 167 -18.43 -2.12 12.02
N TYR A 168 -17.40 -2.90 11.68
CA TYR A 168 -17.53 -4.09 10.85
C TYR A 168 -17.61 -5.37 11.67
N SER A 169 -18.57 -6.23 11.33
CA SER A 169 -18.64 -7.58 11.90
C SER A 169 -17.48 -8.44 11.40
N PRO A 170 -17.10 -9.52 12.13
CA PRO A 170 -16.08 -10.47 11.68
C PRO A 170 -16.32 -11.02 10.28
N TYR A 171 -17.59 -11.23 9.90
CA TYR A 171 -17.95 -11.69 8.56
C TYR A 171 -17.52 -10.69 7.47
N TRP A 172 -17.84 -9.41 7.63
CA TRP A 172 -17.49 -8.37 6.65
C TRP A 172 -15.99 -8.13 6.57
N MET A 173 -15.30 -8.13 7.71
CA MET A 173 -13.84 -8.02 7.77
C MET A 173 -13.17 -9.17 7.00
N ASN A 174 -13.63 -10.40 7.24
CA ASN A 174 -13.07 -11.56 6.56
C ASN A 174 -13.40 -11.50 5.07
N MET A 175 -14.63 -11.17 4.69
CA MET A 175 -14.97 -11.05 3.28
C MET A 175 -14.05 -10.04 2.54
N PHE A 176 -13.81 -8.87 3.14
CA PHE A 176 -12.88 -7.86 2.62
C PHE A 176 -11.45 -8.41 2.47
N LEU A 177 -10.93 -9.07 3.51
CA LEU A 177 -9.56 -9.58 3.54
C LEU A 177 -9.33 -10.80 2.63
N TYR A 178 -10.34 -11.63 2.35
CA TYR A 178 -10.18 -12.88 1.56
C TYR A 178 -10.63 -12.78 0.09
N TYR A 179 -11.70 -12.03 -0.22
CA TYR A 179 -12.26 -12.06 -1.59
C TYR A 179 -11.56 -11.12 -2.55
N GLY A 180 -11.05 -9.99 -2.07
CA GLY A 180 -10.42 -9.02 -2.96
C GLY A 180 -9.12 -9.52 -3.59
N ASP A 181 -8.38 -10.45 -2.96
CA ASP A 181 -7.12 -10.99 -3.48
C ASP A 181 -7.34 -12.19 -4.42
N LYS A 182 -8.43 -12.96 -4.24
CA LYS A 182 -8.80 -14.08 -5.14
C LYS A 182 -9.14 -13.61 -6.55
N ILE A 183 -9.66 -12.39 -6.69
CA ILE A 183 -10.01 -11.80 -7.99
C ILE A 183 -8.73 -11.40 -8.75
N GLU A 184 -7.68 -10.97 -8.06
CA GLU A 184 -6.44 -10.49 -8.70
C GLU A 184 -5.49 -11.62 -9.13
N ASN A 185 -5.53 -12.77 -8.46
CA ASN A 185 -4.78 -13.98 -8.84
C ASN A 185 -5.54 -14.91 -9.80
N SER A 186 -6.79 -14.58 -10.16
CA SER A 186 -7.48 -15.28 -11.24
C SER A 186 -6.93 -14.75 -12.57
N SER A 187 -6.43 -15.62 -13.42
CA SER A 187 -5.98 -15.35 -14.80
C SER A 187 -7.14 -14.95 -15.73
N ILE A 188 -8.21 -14.37 -15.18
CA ILE A 188 -9.39 -13.91 -15.89
C ILE A 188 -9.14 -12.44 -16.27
N PRO A 189 -9.06 -12.11 -17.57
CA PRO A 189 -8.89 -10.73 -17.99
C PRO A 189 -10.05 -9.87 -17.44
N LYS A 190 -9.70 -8.76 -16.78
CA LYS A 190 -10.65 -7.76 -16.29
C LYS A 190 -11.34 -7.10 -17.50
N ILE A 191 -12.45 -7.65 -17.97
CA ILE A 191 -13.43 -6.86 -18.73
C ILE A 191 -14.23 -6.08 -17.69
N ARG A 192 -13.84 -4.82 -17.44
CA ARG A 192 -14.69 -3.86 -16.74
C ARG A 192 -15.65 -3.26 -17.75
N GLU A 193 -16.79 -3.92 -17.97
CA GLU A 193 -17.95 -3.23 -18.52
C GLU A 193 -18.49 -2.30 -17.43
N TYR A 194 -18.25 -0.99 -17.61
CA TYR A 194 -19.07 0.00 -16.95
C TYR A 194 -20.49 -0.15 -17.54
N ALA A 195 -21.40 -0.74 -16.77
CA ALA A 195 -22.81 -0.60 -17.04
C ALA A 195 -23.16 0.89 -16.84
N GLY A 196 -23.13 1.65 -17.92
CA GLY A 196 -23.87 2.90 -17.98
C GLY A 196 -25.35 2.54 -18.04
N TYR A 197 -26.12 2.97 -17.05
CA TYR A 197 -27.45 3.58 -17.15
C TYR A 197 -27.79 4.19 -15.78
#